data_AF-Q9GUY3-F1
#
_entry.id   AF-Q9GUY3-F1
#
_cell.length_a   1.000
_cell.length_b   1.000
_cell.length_c   1.000
_cell.angle_alpha   90.00
_cell.angle_beta   90.00
_cell.angle_gamma   90.00
#
_symmetry.space_group_name_H-M   'P 1'
#
loop_
_entity.id
_entity.type
_entity.pdbx_description
1 polymer ?
#
loop_
_entity_poly.entity_id
_entity_poly.type
_entity_poly.pdbx_seq_one_letter_code
_entity_poly.pdbx_strand_id
1 'polypeptide(L)'
;PMPFVGQIFKGEITKLGALDKQQPPFDIKNPYMAKVVVNRELHKGGNRSCMHIEFDINQSGIRYEAGDHVAVYPTNDTELVEKLGDLLGVNLDDIFSLNNIDLEASKKHPFPCPTSIRNALLYYVDITSIVKLHVLQEFIQYTTAETDLAILKKLCDSSPDGKHFYNEWIVNSYRNIISVLEDLPSCKPPFDLVLEMLPRLQCRYYSISSFPKLSKNRIHIT
;
A
#
# COMPACT_ATOMS: atom_id res chain seq x y z
N PRO A 1 1.16 7.20 28.57
CA PRO A 1 -0.01 7.16 27.67
C PRO A 1 -1.00 6.07 28.11
N MET A 2 -2.28 6.42 28.31
CA MET A 2 -3.32 5.40 28.54
C MET A 2 -3.43 4.51 27.29
N PRO A 3 -3.56 3.18 27.41
CA PRO A 3 -3.78 2.33 26.25
C PRO A 3 -5.12 2.71 25.60
N PHE A 4 -5.15 2.80 24.26
CA PHE A 4 -6.38 3.03 23.52
C PHE A 4 -7.40 1.93 23.84
N VAL A 5 -8.60 2.34 24.26
CA VAL A 5 -9.71 1.42 24.55
C VAL A 5 -10.75 1.55 23.45
N GLY A 6 -10.65 0.71 22.42
CA GLY A 6 -11.58 0.69 21.30
C GLY A 6 -11.22 -0.36 20.26
N GLN A 7 -12.14 -0.62 19.34
CA GLN A 7 -11.84 -1.42 18.16
C GLN A 7 -11.09 -0.56 17.13
N ILE A 8 -10.08 -1.15 16.49
CA ILE A 8 -9.28 -0.51 15.42
C ILE A 8 -9.38 -1.33 14.15
N PHE A 9 -9.23 -0.66 13.02
CA PHE A 9 -9.05 -1.32 11.73
C PHE A 9 -7.70 -2.06 11.70
N LYS A 10 -7.72 -3.25 11.09
CA LYS A 10 -6.61 -4.21 10.99
C LYS A 10 -6.31 -4.62 9.54
N GLY A 11 -6.75 -3.81 8.59
CA GLY A 11 -6.63 -4.09 7.15
C GLY A 11 -7.97 -4.23 6.42
N GLU A 12 -9.11 -4.16 7.13
CA GLU A 12 -10.42 -4.17 6.46
C GLU A 12 -10.56 -2.95 5.53
N ILE A 13 -11.26 -3.12 4.41
CA ILE A 13 -11.37 -2.06 3.38
C ILE A 13 -12.38 -0.98 3.76
N THR A 14 -13.49 -1.35 4.39
CA THR A 14 -14.59 -0.43 4.72
C THR A 14 -15.20 -0.66 6.09
N LYS A 15 -15.59 -1.90 6.40
CA LYS A 15 -16.33 -2.24 7.62
C LYS A 15 -15.41 -2.89 8.66
N LEU A 16 -15.40 -2.31 9.86
CA LEU A 16 -14.66 -2.83 11.02
C LEU A 16 -15.12 -4.23 11.39
N GLY A 17 -14.18 -5.15 11.63
CA GLY A 17 -14.43 -6.56 11.95
C GLY A 17 -14.87 -7.42 10.76
N ALA A 18 -14.88 -6.89 9.53
CA ALA A 18 -15.27 -7.66 8.35
C ALA A 18 -14.30 -8.80 8.04
N LEU A 19 -13.01 -8.66 8.36
CA LEU A 19 -12.04 -9.75 8.18
C LEU A 19 -12.23 -10.87 9.23
N ASP A 20 -12.67 -10.52 10.44
CA ASP A 20 -12.97 -11.50 11.50
C ASP A 20 -14.28 -12.26 11.24
N LYS A 21 -15.30 -11.55 10.72
CA LYS A 21 -16.61 -12.11 10.40
C LYS A 21 -17.01 -11.84 8.96
N GLN A 22 -16.60 -12.76 8.08
CA GLN A 22 -16.94 -12.74 6.66
C GLN A 22 -18.43 -13.08 6.45
N GLN A 23 -19.14 -12.21 5.74
CA GLN A 23 -20.55 -12.39 5.39
C GLN A 23 -20.77 -11.95 3.93
N PRO A 24 -21.46 -12.76 3.11
CA PRO A 24 -21.79 -12.37 1.74
C PRO A 24 -22.85 -11.25 1.72
N PRO A 25 -22.98 -10.50 0.61
CA PRO A 25 -22.20 -10.63 -0.63
C PRO A 25 -20.76 -10.10 -0.48
N PHE A 26 -19.83 -10.72 -1.21
CA PHE A 26 -18.45 -10.27 -1.30
C PHE A 26 -18.23 -9.44 -2.55
N ASP A 27 -17.61 -8.28 -2.40
CA ASP A 27 -17.34 -7.31 -3.44
C ASP A 27 -16.07 -6.51 -3.13
N ILE A 28 -15.81 -5.42 -3.86
CA ILE A 28 -14.62 -4.58 -3.66
C ILE A 28 -14.57 -3.89 -2.29
N LYS A 29 -15.72 -3.69 -1.62
CA LYS A 29 -15.80 -3.08 -0.28
C LYS A 29 -15.75 -4.11 0.84
N ASN A 30 -16.12 -5.36 0.53
CA ASN A 30 -16.12 -6.50 1.43
C ASN A 30 -15.49 -7.71 0.71
N PRO A 31 -14.15 -7.74 0.55
CA PRO A 31 -13.48 -8.82 -0.17
C PRO A 31 -13.56 -10.15 0.61
N TYR A 32 -13.60 -11.25 -0.13
CA TYR A 32 -13.56 -12.59 0.45
C TYR A 32 -12.12 -13.00 0.80
N MET A 33 -11.90 -13.44 2.04
CA MET A 33 -10.61 -13.97 2.51
C MET A 33 -10.40 -15.41 2.02
N ALA A 34 -10.13 -15.56 0.72
CA ALA A 34 -9.90 -16.85 0.09
C ALA A 34 -8.59 -17.49 0.55
N LYS A 35 -8.63 -18.77 0.92
CA LYS A 35 -7.42 -19.53 1.28
C LYS A 35 -6.64 -19.88 0.02
N VAL A 36 -5.33 -19.61 0.03
CA VAL A 36 -4.42 -20.13 -1.01
C VAL A 36 -4.24 -21.64 -0.78
N VAL A 37 -4.69 -22.45 -1.72
CA VAL A 37 -4.61 -23.93 -1.64
C VAL A 37 -3.52 -24.50 -2.53
N VAL A 38 -3.09 -23.77 -3.55
CA VAL A 38 -1.92 -24.09 -4.37
C VAL A 38 -1.12 -22.81 -4.56
N ASN A 39 0.20 -22.92 -4.44
CA ASN A 39 1.16 -21.88 -4.77
C ASN A 39 2.43 -22.58 -5.27
N ARG A 40 2.68 -22.55 -6.58
CA ARG A 40 3.81 -23.26 -7.19
C ARG A 40 4.42 -22.51 -8.36
N GLU A 41 5.73 -22.67 -8.51
CA GLU A 41 6.46 -22.13 -9.66
C GLU A 41 6.10 -22.89 -10.94
N LEU A 42 5.88 -22.15 -12.03
CA LEU A 42 5.63 -22.68 -13.37
C LEU A 42 6.93 -22.78 -14.18
N HIS A 43 7.86 -21.86 -13.99
CA HIS A 43 9.15 -21.93 -14.65
C HIS A 43 10.04 -23.01 -14.01
N LYS A 44 10.83 -23.69 -14.85
CA LYS A 44 11.79 -24.71 -14.38
C LYS A 44 13.24 -24.22 -14.37
N GLY A 45 13.44 -22.92 -14.63
CA GLY A 45 14.75 -22.27 -14.72
C GLY A 45 14.65 -20.89 -15.38
N GLY A 46 15.77 -20.16 -15.38
CA GLY A 46 15.88 -18.79 -15.89
C GLY A 46 15.79 -17.71 -14.80
N ASN A 47 15.84 -16.45 -15.21
CA ASN A 47 15.93 -15.29 -14.30
C ASN A 47 14.56 -14.69 -13.91
N ARG A 48 13.46 -15.36 -14.23
CA ARG A 48 12.10 -14.88 -13.95
C ARG A 48 11.30 -15.96 -13.22
N SER A 49 10.48 -15.54 -12.26
CA SER A 49 9.48 -16.39 -11.60
C SER A 49 8.11 -16.16 -12.23
N CYS A 50 7.33 -17.22 -12.39
CA CYS A 50 5.91 -17.21 -12.76
C CYS A 50 5.18 -18.22 -11.89
N MET A 51 4.23 -17.75 -11.09
CA MET A 51 3.60 -18.54 -10.05
C MET A 51 2.17 -18.91 -10.44
N HIS A 52 1.83 -20.19 -10.34
CA HIS A 52 0.44 -20.64 -10.39
C HIS A 52 -0.14 -20.67 -8.98
N ILE A 53 -1.19 -19.89 -8.76
CA ILE A 53 -1.85 -19.76 -7.46
C ILE A 53 -3.33 -20.12 -7.59
N GLU A 54 -3.84 -20.89 -6.65
CA GLU A 54 -5.26 -21.25 -6.57
C GLU A 54 -5.87 -20.78 -5.25
N PHE A 55 -6.98 -20.05 -5.35
CA PHE A 55 -7.76 -19.55 -4.24
C PHE A 55 -9.02 -20.41 -4.05
N ASP A 56 -9.21 -20.94 -2.85
CA ASP A 56 -10.45 -21.62 -2.48
C ASP A 56 -11.55 -20.61 -2.18
N ILE A 57 -12.61 -20.66 -2.99
CA ILE A 57 -13.79 -19.80 -2.88
C ILE A 57 -15.04 -20.58 -2.41
N ASN A 58 -14.86 -21.78 -1.85
CA ASN A 58 -15.94 -22.54 -1.20
C ASN A 58 -16.69 -21.65 -0.21
N GLN A 59 -18.02 -21.77 -0.17
CA GLN A 59 -18.92 -21.04 0.75
C GLN A 59 -18.97 -19.52 0.59
N SER A 60 -18.17 -18.93 -0.32
CA SER A 60 -18.21 -17.49 -0.60
C SER A 60 -19.49 -17.06 -1.34
N GLY A 61 -20.08 -17.96 -2.13
CA GLY A 61 -21.15 -17.62 -3.05
C GLY A 61 -20.71 -16.84 -4.29
N ILE A 62 -19.39 -16.61 -4.46
CA ILE A 62 -18.82 -15.96 -5.63
C ILE A 62 -19.06 -16.81 -6.88
N ARG A 63 -19.39 -16.13 -7.98
CA ARG A 63 -19.57 -16.73 -9.31
C ARG A 63 -18.67 -15.99 -10.29
N TYR A 64 -18.11 -16.71 -11.26
CA TYR A 64 -17.25 -16.15 -12.29
C TYR A 64 -17.37 -16.95 -13.59
N GLU A 65 -16.96 -16.35 -14.69
CA GLU A 65 -16.78 -16.97 -16.00
C GLU A 65 -15.31 -16.94 -16.44
N ALA A 66 -14.95 -17.80 -17.39
CA ALA A 66 -13.60 -17.74 -17.97
C ALA A 66 -13.45 -16.45 -18.79
N GLY A 67 -12.37 -15.70 -18.53
CA GLY A 67 -12.15 -14.36 -19.08
C GLY A 67 -12.40 -13.24 -18.06
N ASP A 68 -13.03 -13.54 -16.92
CA ASP A 68 -13.16 -12.59 -15.82
C ASP A 68 -11.80 -12.28 -15.16
N HIS A 69 -11.80 -11.24 -14.33
CA HIS A 69 -10.65 -10.83 -13.53
C HIS A 69 -10.95 -11.06 -12.04
N VAL A 70 -9.91 -11.43 -11.30
CA VAL A 70 -9.92 -11.41 -9.83
C VAL A 70 -9.04 -10.27 -9.33
N ALA A 71 -9.57 -9.51 -8.38
CA ALA A 71 -8.83 -8.46 -7.69
C ALA A 71 -8.30 -9.00 -6.36
N VAL A 72 -7.00 -8.83 -6.12
CA VAL A 72 -6.35 -9.21 -4.87
C VAL A 72 -5.90 -7.93 -4.14
N TYR A 73 -6.28 -7.80 -2.87
CA TYR A 73 -5.73 -6.76 -2.00
C TYR A 73 -4.41 -7.24 -1.41
N PRO A 74 -3.26 -6.67 -1.82
CA PRO A 74 -1.98 -7.10 -1.28
C PRO A 74 -1.69 -6.44 0.06
N THR A 75 -0.62 -6.89 0.70
CA THR A 75 0.02 -6.22 1.82
C THR A 75 1.41 -5.78 1.40
N ASN A 76 1.91 -4.69 1.97
CA ASN A 76 3.33 -4.36 1.83
C ASN A 76 4.20 -5.38 2.58
N ASP A 77 5.50 -5.35 2.29
CA ASP A 77 6.50 -6.12 3.02
C ASP A 77 6.65 -5.56 4.45
N THR A 78 6.64 -6.42 5.45
CA THR A 78 6.79 -6.03 6.86
C THR A 78 8.14 -5.36 7.13
N GLU A 79 9.22 -5.79 6.48
CA GLU A 79 10.55 -5.21 6.66
C GLU A 79 10.61 -3.78 6.12
N LEU A 80 9.92 -3.49 5.01
CA LEU A 80 9.80 -2.14 4.48
C LEU A 80 8.96 -1.24 5.40
N VAL A 81 7.92 -1.80 6.03
CA VAL A 81 7.10 -1.07 7.01
C VAL A 81 7.92 -0.72 8.26
N GLU A 82 8.67 -1.68 8.81
CA GLU A 82 9.60 -1.44 9.94
C GLU A 82 10.63 -0.36 9.59
N LYS A 83 11.30 -0.52 8.45
CA LYS A 83 12.30 0.44 7.97
C LYS A 83 11.73 1.85 7.82
N LEU A 84 10.53 2.00 7.27
CA LEU A 84 9.88 3.30 7.16
C LEU A 84 9.52 3.87 8.55
N GLY A 85 9.06 3.02 9.47
CA GLY A 85 8.83 3.40 10.86
C GLY A 85 10.09 3.97 11.53
N ASP A 86 11.23 3.28 11.37
CA ASP A 86 12.53 3.70 11.89
C ASP A 86 13.00 5.03 11.28
N LEU A 87 12.86 5.19 9.95
CA LEU A 87 13.25 6.41 9.25
C LEU A 87 12.45 7.63 9.71
N LEU A 88 11.16 7.43 10.03
CA LEU A 88 10.26 8.46 10.56
C LEU A 88 10.38 8.64 12.08
N GLY A 89 11.02 7.71 12.78
CA GLY A 89 11.18 7.75 14.24
C GLY A 89 9.87 7.57 14.99
N VAL A 90 8.97 6.72 14.49
CA VAL A 90 7.64 6.50 15.08
C VAL A 90 7.49 5.11 15.66
N ASN A 91 6.64 4.98 16.69
CA ASN A 91 6.22 3.70 17.20
C ASN A 91 5.07 3.15 16.35
N LEU A 92 5.33 2.09 15.59
CA LEU A 92 4.36 1.53 14.64
C LEU A 92 3.06 1.01 15.29
N ASP A 93 3.07 0.70 16.58
CA ASP A 93 1.91 0.21 17.30
C ASP A 93 1.02 1.33 17.86
N ASP A 94 1.44 2.60 17.70
CA ASP A 94 0.62 3.75 18.08
C ASP A 94 -0.65 3.81 17.22
N ILE A 95 -1.77 4.09 17.88
CA ILE A 95 -3.10 4.16 17.27
C ILE A 95 -3.47 5.61 17.02
N PHE A 96 -3.96 5.90 15.82
CA PHE A 96 -4.28 7.25 15.36
C PHE A 96 -5.49 7.26 14.43
N SER A 97 -5.97 8.48 14.14
CA SER A 97 -6.97 8.76 13.12
C SER A 97 -6.57 10.02 12.35
N LEU A 98 -6.57 9.96 11.02
CA LEU A 98 -6.44 11.15 10.17
C LEU A 98 -7.83 11.66 9.80
N ASN A 99 -8.22 12.76 10.41
CA ASN A 99 -9.53 13.37 10.21
C ASN A 99 -9.41 14.52 9.22
N ASN A 100 -10.30 14.54 8.23
CA ASN A 100 -10.41 15.67 7.33
C ASN A 100 -10.79 16.92 8.14
N ILE A 101 -10.05 18.00 7.94
CA ILE A 101 -10.29 19.30 8.58
C ILE A 101 -11.61 19.93 8.12
N ASP A 102 -12.06 19.60 6.90
CA ASP A 102 -13.37 19.95 6.41
C ASP A 102 -14.42 18.99 6.99
N LEU A 103 -15.17 19.48 7.96
CA LEU A 103 -16.22 18.74 8.65
C LEU A 103 -17.38 18.35 7.74
N GLU A 104 -17.56 19.01 6.60
CA GLU A 104 -18.62 18.71 5.62
C GLU A 104 -18.15 17.74 4.53
N ALA A 105 -16.85 17.45 4.44
CA ALA A 105 -16.31 16.53 3.44
C ALA A 105 -16.93 15.12 3.57
N SER A 106 -17.33 14.55 2.42
CA SER A 106 -17.86 13.18 2.36
C SER A 106 -16.80 12.12 2.72
N LYS A 107 -15.54 12.40 2.39
CA LYS A 107 -14.39 11.57 2.77
C LYS A 107 -13.78 12.10 4.07
N LYS A 108 -14.16 11.46 5.19
CA LYS A 108 -13.70 11.82 6.54
C LYS A 108 -12.25 11.44 6.81
N HIS A 109 -11.75 10.39 6.17
CA HIS A 109 -10.40 9.86 6.36
C HIS A 109 -9.77 9.46 5.02
N PRO A 110 -8.44 9.55 4.86
CA PRO A 110 -7.76 9.06 3.65
C PRO A 110 -7.93 7.54 3.45
N PHE A 111 -7.97 6.80 4.55
CA PHE A 111 -8.14 5.35 4.67
C PHE A 111 -8.90 5.00 5.98
N PRO A 112 -9.33 3.74 6.19
CA PRO A 112 -10.07 3.35 7.39
C PRO A 112 -9.34 3.70 8.70
N CYS A 113 -10.02 4.43 9.58
CA CYS A 113 -9.53 4.90 10.88
C CYS A 113 -10.60 4.66 11.97
N PRO A 114 -10.21 4.49 13.25
CA PRO A 114 -8.85 4.48 13.80
C PRO A 114 -8.08 3.21 13.42
N THR A 115 -6.76 3.32 13.28
CA THR A 115 -5.86 2.20 12.95
C THR A 115 -4.49 2.43 13.58
N SER A 116 -3.64 1.39 13.64
CA SER A 116 -2.23 1.59 14.01
C SER A 116 -1.41 2.09 12.83
N ILE A 117 -0.30 2.76 13.09
CA ILE A 117 0.64 3.21 12.03
C ILE A 117 1.10 2.01 11.19
N ARG A 118 1.41 0.89 11.86
CA ARG A 118 1.72 -0.41 11.24
C ARG A 118 0.67 -0.83 10.22
N ASN A 119 -0.60 -0.86 10.62
CA ASN A 119 -1.69 -1.32 9.76
C ASN A 119 -1.91 -0.35 8.60
N ALA A 120 -1.78 0.96 8.82
CA ALA A 120 -1.87 1.95 7.75
C ALA A 120 -0.80 1.72 6.66
N LEU A 121 0.45 1.55 7.08
CA LEU A 121 1.57 1.29 6.17
C LEU A 121 1.49 -0.11 5.55
N LEU A 122 0.95 -1.10 6.23
CA LEU A 122 0.90 -2.47 5.72
C LEU A 122 -0.22 -2.69 4.70
N TYR A 123 -1.41 -2.11 4.93
CA TYR A 123 -2.62 -2.43 4.17
C TYR A 123 -3.18 -1.28 3.33
N TYR A 124 -2.91 -0.03 3.70
CA TYR A 124 -3.69 1.09 3.16
C TYR A 124 -2.91 2.06 2.28
N VAL A 125 -1.60 2.17 2.49
CA VAL A 125 -0.73 3.14 1.81
C VAL A 125 0.27 2.42 0.94
N ASP A 126 0.52 2.96 -0.25
CA ASP A 126 1.57 2.46 -1.14
C ASP A 126 2.90 3.14 -0.82
N ILE A 127 3.85 2.34 -0.34
CA ILE A 127 5.19 2.77 0.05
C ILE A 127 6.26 2.33 -0.95
N THR A 128 5.85 1.68 -2.05
CA THR A 128 6.74 1.03 -3.02
C THR A 128 6.77 1.74 -4.37
N SER A 129 5.72 2.49 -4.70
CA SER A 129 5.68 3.31 -5.91
C SER A 129 6.71 4.45 -5.87
N ILE A 130 7.10 4.88 -7.07
CA ILE A 130 7.96 6.06 -7.27
C ILE A 130 7.35 7.28 -6.57
N VAL A 131 8.17 7.99 -5.78
CA VAL A 131 7.71 9.19 -5.06
C VAL A 131 7.31 10.26 -6.05
N LYS A 132 6.12 10.84 -5.86
CA LYS A 132 5.63 11.92 -6.73
C LYS A 132 6.29 13.25 -6.35
N LEU A 133 6.52 14.08 -7.36
CA LEU A 133 7.15 15.40 -7.20
C LEU A 133 6.52 16.27 -6.10
N HIS A 134 5.19 16.33 -6.01
CA HIS A 134 4.51 17.15 -5.00
C HIS A 134 4.76 16.67 -3.56
N VAL A 135 5.04 15.39 -3.35
CA VAL A 135 5.42 14.86 -2.03
C VAL A 135 6.80 15.39 -1.62
N LEU A 136 7.75 15.39 -2.57
CA LEU A 136 9.10 15.93 -2.34
C LEU A 136 9.09 17.43 -2.03
N GLN A 137 8.19 18.19 -2.67
CA GLN A 137 8.03 19.62 -2.41
C GLN A 137 7.63 19.91 -0.96
N GLU A 138 6.69 19.13 -0.42
CA GLU A 138 6.26 19.27 0.99
C GLU A 138 7.37 18.91 2.00
N PHE A 139 8.33 18.07 1.61
CA PHE A 139 9.43 17.65 2.49
C PHE A 139 10.55 18.69 2.65
N ILE A 140 10.57 19.73 1.81
CA ILE A 140 11.60 20.79 1.86
C ILE A 140 11.66 21.44 3.24
N GLN A 141 10.51 21.71 3.85
CA GLN A 141 10.44 22.35 5.18
C GLN A 141 10.86 21.44 6.34
N TYR A 142 10.97 20.13 6.10
CA TYR A 142 11.36 19.13 7.10
C TYR A 142 12.78 18.60 6.89
N THR A 143 13.57 19.25 6.03
CA THR A 143 14.96 18.89 5.75
C THR A 143 15.91 19.91 6.34
N THR A 144 16.76 19.50 7.28
CA THR A 144 17.60 20.44 8.04
C THR A 144 19.03 20.59 7.52
N ALA A 145 19.64 19.54 6.94
CA ALA A 145 21.01 19.65 6.44
C ALA A 145 21.02 20.38 5.09
N GLU A 146 21.94 21.35 4.93
CA GLU A 146 22.04 22.13 3.69
C GLU A 146 22.31 21.26 2.46
N THR A 147 23.06 20.17 2.62
CA THR A 147 23.37 19.20 1.56
C THR A 147 22.11 18.50 1.05
N ASP A 148 21.30 17.97 1.96
CA ASP A 148 20.09 17.22 1.62
C ASP A 148 19.03 18.18 1.07
N LEU A 149 18.93 19.38 1.66
CA LEU A 149 18.03 20.42 1.23
C LEU A 149 18.36 20.89 -0.20
N ALA A 150 19.65 21.00 -0.55
CA ALA A 150 20.07 21.33 -1.90
C ALA A 150 19.66 20.26 -2.91
N ILE A 151 19.81 18.98 -2.57
CA ILE A 151 19.36 17.85 -3.41
C ILE A 151 17.85 17.92 -3.60
N LEU A 152 17.08 18.05 -2.51
CA LEU A 152 15.62 18.07 -2.55
C LEU A 152 15.09 19.27 -3.34
N LYS A 153 15.68 20.47 -3.16
CA LYS A 153 15.35 21.65 -3.97
C LYS A 153 15.67 21.44 -5.45
N LYS A 154 16.79 20.78 -5.76
CA LYS A 154 17.14 20.46 -7.15
C LYS A 154 16.14 19.48 -7.78
N LEU A 155 15.70 18.46 -7.03
CA LEU A 155 14.64 17.53 -7.48
C LEU A 155 13.32 18.24 -7.77
N CYS A 156 13.03 19.33 -7.04
CA CYS A 156 11.80 20.11 -7.19
C CYS A 156 11.92 21.28 -8.18
N ASP A 157 13.08 21.48 -8.81
CA ASP A 157 13.28 22.57 -9.77
C ASP A 157 12.58 22.28 -11.10
N SER A 158 11.86 23.30 -11.60
CA SER A 158 11.12 23.25 -12.87
C SER A 158 11.99 23.50 -14.11
N SER A 159 13.27 23.86 -13.91
CA SER A 159 14.25 24.01 -14.99
C SER A 159 14.48 22.69 -15.75
N PRO A 160 14.99 22.73 -16.99
CA PRO A 160 15.35 21.51 -17.72
C PRO A 160 16.36 20.63 -16.97
N ASP A 161 17.31 21.22 -16.26
CA ASP A 161 18.30 20.50 -15.43
C ASP A 161 17.63 19.82 -14.24
N GLY A 162 16.72 20.52 -13.53
CA GLY A 162 15.95 19.95 -12.42
C GLY A 162 15.07 18.78 -12.84
N LYS A 163 14.36 18.92 -13.97
CA LYS A 163 13.55 17.82 -14.54
C LYS A 163 14.41 16.63 -14.96
N HIS A 164 15.58 16.87 -15.56
CA HIS A 164 16.50 15.80 -15.91
C HIS A 164 17.01 15.09 -14.65
N PHE A 165 17.40 15.84 -13.64
CA PHE A 165 17.86 15.31 -12.35
C PHE A 165 16.77 14.48 -11.63
N TYR A 166 15.52 14.96 -11.61
CA TYR A 166 14.39 14.18 -11.10
C TYR A 166 14.19 12.86 -11.87
N ASN A 167 14.26 12.89 -13.21
CA ASN A 167 14.09 11.68 -14.00
C ASN A 167 15.21 10.67 -13.72
N GLU A 168 16.47 11.10 -13.66
CA GLU A 168 17.60 10.20 -13.37
C GLU A 168 17.55 9.65 -11.94
N TRP A 169 17.39 10.54 -10.96
CA TRP A 169 17.50 10.19 -9.54
C TRP A 169 16.25 9.48 -9.01
N ILE A 170 15.04 9.88 -9.43
CA ILE A 170 13.78 9.29 -8.95
C ILE A 170 13.24 8.23 -9.92
N VAL A 171 12.99 8.60 -11.17
CA VAL A 171 12.21 7.77 -12.10
C VAL A 171 13.01 6.57 -12.62
N ASN A 172 14.18 6.82 -13.20
CA ASN A 172 15.02 5.80 -13.81
C ASN A 172 15.65 4.86 -12.76
N SER A 173 15.85 5.38 -11.55
CA SER A 173 16.34 4.61 -10.40
C SER A 173 15.20 3.98 -9.58
N TYR A 174 13.93 4.14 -9.98
CA TYR A 174 12.74 3.60 -9.31
C TYR A 174 12.68 3.90 -7.81
N ARG A 175 13.07 5.11 -7.39
CA ARG A 175 13.13 5.46 -5.97
C ARG A 175 11.74 5.67 -5.37
N ASN A 176 11.44 4.89 -4.34
CA ASN A 176 10.27 5.04 -3.50
C ASN A 176 10.58 5.90 -2.26
N ILE A 177 9.58 6.10 -1.40
CA ILE A 177 9.68 6.98 -0.24
C ILE A 177 10.80 6.56 0.71
N ILE A 178 10.98 5.25 0.90
CA ILE A 178 12.01 4.70 1.77
C ILE A 178 13.38 5.06 1.23
N SER A 179 13.64 4.81 -0.07
CA SER A 179 14.92 5.12 -0.71
C SER A 179 15.25 6.63 -0.68
N VAL A 180 14.25 7.51 -0.71
CA VAL A 180 14.46 8.95 -0.59
C VAL A 180 14.86 9.34 0.83
N LEU A 181 14.17 8.81 1.84
CA LEU A 181 14.47 9.10 3.25
C LEU A 181 15.77 8.45 3.74
N GLU A 182 16.20 7.33 3.14
CA GLU A 182 17.51 6.72 3.38
C GLU A 182 18.65 7.60 2.84
N ASP A 183 18.50 8.12 1.61
CA ASP A 183 19.52 8.95 0.97
C ASP A 183 19.58 10.38 1.55
N LEU A 184 18.48 10.88 2.10
CA LEU A 184 18.34 12.22 2.68
C LEU A 184 18.05 12.12 4.19
N PRO A 185 19.01 11.69 5.01
CA PRO A 185 18.78 11.35 6.41
C PRO A 185 18.34 12.53 7.28
N SER A 186 18.58 13.78 6.86
CA SER A 186 18.09 14.97 7.58
C SER A 186 16.65 15.35 7.24
N CYS A 187 16.04 14.72 6.23
CA CYS A 187 14.63 14.88 5.88
C CYS A 187 13.77 14.06 6.85
N LYS A 188 13.10 14.76 7.79
CA LYS A 188 12.29 14.14 8.85
C LYS A 188 10.85 14.65 8.82
N PRO A 189 10.07 14.32 7.77
CA PRO A 189 8.67 14.73 7.69
C PRO A 189 7.84 14.01 8.78
N PRO A 190 6.79 14.67 9.32
CA PRO A 190 5.83 14.02 10.20
C PRO A 190 5.15 12.83 9.52
N PHE A 191 4.93 11.73 10.26
CA PHE A 191 4.38 10.49 9.69
C PHE A 191 2.96 10.67 9.15
N ASP A 192 2.15 11.50 9.81
CA ASP A 192 0.78 11.83 9.43
C ASP A 192 0.74 12.52 8.06
N LEU A 193 1.67 13.46 7.82
CA LEU A 193 1.85 14.08 6.51
C LEU A 193 2.24 13.03 5.45
N VAL A 194 3.19 12.14 5.76
CA VAL A 194 3.59 11.08 4.82
C VAL A 194 2.39 10.20 4.45
N LEU A 195 1.59 9.79 5.44
CA LEU A 195 0.41 8.95 5.22
C LEU A 195 -0.72 9.67 4.46
N GLU A 196 -0.84 10.99 4.61
CA GLU A 196 -1.79 11.81 3.85
C GLU A 196 -1.36 11.97 2.38
N MET A 197 -0.06 12.15 2.15
CA MET A 197 0.51 12.46 0.84
C MET A 197 0.72 11.24 -0.05
N LEU A 198 0.99 10.08 0.54
CA LEU A 198 1.21 8.84 -0.22
C LEU A 198 -0.12 8.27 -0.78
N PRO A 199 -0.07 7.65 -1.98
CA PRO A 199 -1.27 7.10 -2.58
C PRO A 199 -1.78 5.87 -1.82
N ARG A 200 -3.08 5.58 -1.98
CA ARG A 200 -3.69 4.37 -1.43
C ARG A 200 -3.13 3.12 -2.10
N LEU A 201 -2.86 2.08 -1.31
CA LEU A 201 -2.52 0.75 -1.81
C LEU A 201 -3.71 0.18 -2.60
N GLN A 202 -3.50 -0.04 -3.90
CA GLN A 202 -4.56 -0.49 -4.80
C GLN A 202 -4.70 -2.03 -4.79
N CYS A 203 -5.87 -2.55 -5.13
CA CYS A 203 -5.96 -3.96 -5.49
C CYS A 203 -5.25 -4.24 -6.82
N ARG A 204 -4.75 -5.47 -7.01
CA ARG A 204 -4.11 -5.91 -8.25
C ARG A 204 -5.02 -6.90 -8.95
N TYR A 205 -5.28 -6.63 -10.23
CA TYR A 205 -6.15 -7.46 -11.06
C TYR A 205 -5.33 -8.51 -11.80
N TYR A 206 -5.82 -9.74 -11.78
CA TYR A 206 -5.27 -10.86 -12.54
C TYR A 206 -6.38 -11.49 -13.36
N SER A 207 -6.07 -11.88 -14.60
CA SER A 207 -7.00 -12.66 -15.42
C SER A 207 -7.17 -14.05 -14.82
N ILE A 208 -8.40 -14.52 -14.70
CA ILE A 208 -8.68 -15.84 -14.13
C ILE A 208 -8.26 -16.92 -15.13
N SER A 209 -7.32 -17.78 -14.73
CA SER A 209 -6.74 -18.85 -15.56
C SER A 209 -7.42 -20.21 -15.34
N SER A 210 -8.68 -20.21 -14.90
CA SER A 210 -9.47 -21.41 -14.59
C SER A 210 -10.83 -21.40 -15.28
N PHE A 211 -11.37 -22.59 -15.56
CA PHE A 211 -12.72 -22.74 -16.11
C PHE A 211 -13.68 -23.23 -15.02
N PRO A 212 -14.74 -22.47 -14.68
CA PRO A 212 -15.60 -22.74 -13.52
C PRO A 212 -16.31 -24.09 -13.59
N LYS A 213 -16.61 -24.62 -14.78
CA LYS A 213 -17.25 -25.95 -14.88
C LYS A 213 -16.34 -27.08 -14.38
N LEU A 214 -15.03 -26.92 -14.49
CA LEU A 214 -14.02 -27.88 -14.02
C LEU A 214 -13.54 -27.55 -12.60
N SER A 215 -13.48 -26.26 -12.25
CA SER A 215 -12.94 -25.75 -10.98
C SER A 215 -13.97 -24.91 -10.23
N LYS A 216 -15.15 -25.47 -9.95
CA LYS A 216 -16.32 -24.71 -9.45
C LYS A 216 -16.05 -23.82 -8.23
N ASN A 217 -15.16 -24.26 -7.35
CA ASN A 217 -14.88 -23.59 -6.09
C ASN A 217 -13.43 -23.10 -5.99
N ARG A 218 -12.73 -22.97 -7.13
CA ARG A 218 -11.36 -22.45 -7.15
C ARG A 218 -11.21 -21.39 -8.23
N ILE A 219 -10.58 -20.28 -7.87
CA ILE A 219 -10.11 -19.27 -8.83
C ILE A 219 -8.60 -19.41 -8.96
N HIS A 220 -8.11 -19.52 -10.19
CA HIS A 220 -6.67 -19.63 -10.46
C HIS A 220 -6.14 -18.33 -11.06
N ILE A 221 -4.89 -18.00 -10.74
CA ILE A 221 -4.09 -16.96 -11.39
C ILE A 221 -2.71 -17.52 -11.76
N THR A 222 -2.10 -16.95 -12.79
CA THR A 222 -0.75 -17.29 -13.29
C THR A 222 0.03 -16.04 -13.65
#